data_AF-A0A820UM87-F1
#
_entry.id   AF-A0A820UM87-F1
#
_cell.length_a   1.000
_cell.length_b   1.000
_cell.length_c   1.000
_cell.angle_alpha   90.00
_cell.angle_beta   90.00
_cell.angle_gamma   90.00
#
_symmetry.space_group_name_H-M   'P 1'
#
loop_
_entity.id
_entity.type
_entity.pdbx_description
1 polymer ?
#
loop_
_entity_poly.entity_id
_entity_poly.type
_entity_poly.pdbx_seq_one_letter_code
_entity_poly.pdbx_strand_id
1 'polypeptide(L)'
;SIQSVNLWKAKNSRLFVLYVGVPIMTNRLPTLLFSHFIIYSLAIKLLHTPQSEQDILLGERLLHYYCRTIANIYDSSMEIFSLHAHIHLGHQVRLHGGLAHTSAFAFESAIRYIKKSAHGSINIASQIAYWNNLRCTTQLKKFNLAETSLIDVSEESKKHW
;
A
#
# COMPACT_ATOMS: atom_id res chain seq x y z
N SER A 1 19.00 -6.74 7.75
CA SER A 1 20.21 -5.92 7.54
C SER A 1 20.17 -5.37 6.12
N ILE A 2 20.91 -4.30 5.80
CA ILE A 2 21.06 -3.81 4.42
C ILE A 2 21.78 -4.85 3.55
N GLN A 3 22.61 -5.70 4.17
CA GLN A 3 23.25 -6.83 3.50
C GLN A 3 22.25 -7.89 3.02
N SER A 4 20.99 -7.85 3.47
CA SER A 4 19.94 -8.79 3.09
C SER A 4 18.79 -8.13 2.33
N VAL A 5 19.07 -7.08 1.55
CA VAL A 5 18.08 -6.35 0.74
C VAL A 5 17.26 -7.27 -0.16
N ASN A 6 17.86 -8.32 -0.73
CA ASN A 6 17.16 -9.30 -1.59
C ASN A 6 16.07 -10.09 -0.85
N LEU A 7 16.08 -10.10 0.49
CA LEU A 7 15.08 -10.78 1.33
C LEU A 7 14.03 -9.80 1.87
N TRP A 8 14.06 -8.53 1.45
CA TRP A 8 13.14 -7.53 1.96
C TRP A 8 11.74 -7.73 1.38
N LYS A 9 10.75 -7.72 2.29
CA LYS A 9 9.35 -7.59 1.89
C LYS A 9 9.10 -6.17 1.38
N ALA A 10 8.12 -6.02 0.48
CA ALA A 10 7.75 -4.73 -0.12
C ALA A 10 7.57 -3.59 0.89
N LYS A 11 7.02 -3.87 2.09
CA LYS A 11 6.89 -2.88 3.17
C LYS A 11 8.23 -2.30 3.64
N ASN A 12 9.27 -3.13 3.70
CA ASN A 12 10.61 -2.72 4.16
C ASN A 12 11.27 -1.88 3.07
N SER A 13 11.14 -2.29 1.80
CA SER A 13 11.64 -1.53 0.65
C SER A 13 10.95 -0.16 0.55
N ARG A 14 9.63 -0.10 0.78
CA ARG A 14 8.87 1.16 0.84
C ARG A 14 9.37 2.07 1.96
N LEU A 15 9.54 1.55 3.17
CA LEU A 15 10.06 2.32 4.31
C LEU A 15 11.46 2.88 4.02
N PHE A 16 12.30 2.06 3.39
CA PHE A 16 13.65 2.47 3.00
C PHE A 16 13.61 3.59 1.96
N VAL A 17 12.92 3.42 0.84
CA VAL A 17 12.87 4.44 -0.23
C VAL A 17 12.25 5.75 0.25
N LEU A 18 11.20 5.71 1.09
CA LEU A 18 10.47 6.91 1.49
C LEU A 18 11.09 7.66 2.68
N TYR A 19 11.66 6.96 3.66
CA TYR A 19 11.97 7.58 4.95
C TYR A 19 13.41 7.40 5.38
N VAL A 20 13.92 6.16 5.39
CA VAL A 20 15.17 5.84 6.10
C VAL A 20 16.36 5.68 5.16
N GLY A 21 16.14 5.52 3.86
CA GLY A 21 17.19 5.23 2.89
C GLY A 21 18.18 6.38 2.75
N VAL A 22 17.70 7.61 2.55
CA VAL A 22 18.57 8.79 2.38
C VAL A 22 19.53 8.97 3.57
N PRO A 23 19.07 9.09 4.83
CA PRO A 23 19.98 9.31 5.95
C PRO A 23 20.93 8.14 6.21
N ILE A 24 20.52 6.89 5.91
CA ILE A 24 21.40 5.73 6.07
C ILE A 24 22.49 5.69 4.98
N MET A 25 22.18 6.15 3.77
CA MET A 25 23.08 6.05 2.61
C MET A 25 24.10 7.20 2.49
N THR A 26 23.90 8.32 3.19
CA THR A 26 24.75 9.54 3.09
C THR A 26 26.25 9.27 3.19
N ASN A 27 26.66 8.31 4.02
CA ASN A 27 28.07 7.97 4.24
C ASN A 27 28.44 6.55 3.77
N ARG A 28 27.57 5.89 3.00
CA ARG A 28 27.75 4.47 2.60
C ARG A 28 27.86 4.26 1.10
N LEU A 29 27.43 5.23 0.29
CA LEU A 29 27.47 5.15 -1.17
C LEU A 29 28.46 6.17 -1.76
N PRO A 30 29.12 5.84 -2.88
CA PRO A 30 29.79 6.84 -3.71
C PRO A 30 28.85 7.98 -4.09
N THR A 31 29.37 9.20 -4.18
CA THR A 31 28.58 10.42 -4.43
C THR A 31 27.62 10.29 -5.60
N LEU A 32 28.08 9.70 -6.72
CA LEU A 32 27.26 9.51 -7.92
C LEU A 32 26.03 8.62 -7.66
N LEU A 33 26.23 7.46 -7.02
CA LEU A 33 25.14 6.53 -6.69
C LEU A 33 24.20 7.12 -5.65
N PHE A 34 24.74 7.88 -4.69
CA PHE A 34 23.94 8.56 -3.68
C PHE A 34 23.04 9.64 -4.28
N SER A 35 23.57 10.49 -5.15
CA SER A 35 22.78 11.51 -5.85
C SER A 35 21.67 10.89 -6.70
N HIS A 36 21.97 9.81 -7.42
CA HIS A 36 20.98 9.10 -8.23
C HIS A 36 19.87 8.46 -7.36
N PHE A 37 20.25 7.88 -6.23
CA PHE A 37 19.30 7.35 -5.24
C PHE A 37 18.41 8.45 -4.63
N ILE A 38 18.95 9.63 -4.33
CA ILE A 38 18.15 10.76 -3.82
C ILE A 38 17.11 11.19 -4.85
N ILE A 39 17.49 11.30 -6.13
CA ILE A 39 16.56 11.67 -7.21
C ILE A 39 15.39 10.70 -7.25
N TYR A 40 15.68 9.39 -7.21
CA TYR A 40 14.65 8.36 -7.18
C TYR A 40 13.77 8.45 -5.93
N SER A 41 14.38 8.52 -4.74
CA SER A 41 13.66 8.63 -3.46
C SER A 41 12.73 9.83 -3.42
N LEU A 42 13.20 10.98 -3.91
CA LEU A 42 12.42 12.21 -3.99
C LEU A 42 11.26 12.07 -4.99
N ALA A 43 11.52 11.51 -6.17
CA ALA A 43 10.49 11.31 -7.19
C ALA A 43 9.35 10.43 -6.69
N ILE A 44 9.69 9.29 -6.05
CA ILE A 44 8.71 8.39 -5.45
C ILE A 44 7.97 9.07 -4.30
N LYS A 45 8.66 9.85 -3.45
CA LYS A 45 8.01 10.58 -2.33
C LYS A 45 6.98 11.60 -2.82
N LEU A 46 7.30 12.36 -3.87
CA LEU A 46 6.37 13.32 -4.47
C LEU A 46 5.12 12.64 -5.03
N LEU A 47 5.31 11.54 -5.76
CA LEU A 47 4.20 10.75 -6.32
C LEU A 47 3.44 9.95 -5.26
N HIS A 48 4.02 9.73 -4.08
CA HIS A 48 3.42 8.96 -3.01
C HIS A 48 2.17 9.60 -2.43
N THR A 49 2.29 10.88 -2.10
CA THR A 49 1.23 11.69 -1.48
C THR A 49 1.27 13.10 -2.07
N PRO A 50 1.01 13.26 -3.38
CA PRO A 50 1.09 14.55 -4.06
C PRO A 50 0.10 15.52 -3.44
N GLN A 51 0.53 16.76 -3.19
CA GLN A 51 -0.33 17.83 -2.67
C GLN A 51 -0.81 18.74 -3.80
N SER A 52 -0.08 18.76 -4.92
CA SER A 52 -0.37 19.59 -6.08
C SER A 52 0.01 18.90 -7.39
N GLU A 53 -0.54 19.38 -8.52
CA GLU A 53 -0.13 18.94 -9.86
C GLU A 53 1.36 19.25 -10.14
N GLN A 54 1.91 20.28 -9.50
CA GLN A 54 3.32 20.63 -9.61
C GLN A 54 4.21 19.54 -8.99
N ASP A 55 3.78 18.92 -7.89
CA ASP A 55 4.51 17.79 -7.29
C ASP A 55 4.54 16.59 -8.23
N ILE A 56 3.42 16.32 -8.91
CA ILE A 56 3.31 15.23 -9.88
C ILE A 56 4.25 15.49 -11.06
N LEU A 57 4.21 16.71 -11.63
CA LEU A 57 5.07 17.10 -12.73
C LEU A 57 6.57 17.02 -12.35
N LEU A 58 6.93 17.45 -11.15
CA LEU A 58 8.30 17.35 -10.65
C LEU A 58 8.72 15.89 -10.47
N GLY A 59 7.87 15.07 -9.84
CA GLY A 59 8.12 13.63 -9.67
C GLY A 59 8.31 12.91 -11.01
N GLU A 60 7.49 13.23 -12.01
CA GLU A 60 7.59 12.70 -13.37
C GLU A 60 8.92 13.10 -14.03
N ARG A 61 9.31 14.38 -13.97
CA ARG A 61 10.60 14.85 -14.50
C ARG A 61 11.79 14.15 -13.84
N LEU A 62 11.74 13.96 -12.53
CA LEU A 62 12.79 13.26 -11.78
C LEU A 62 12.87 11.77 -12.17
N LEU A 63 11.73 11.09 -12.33
CA LEU A 63 11.71 9.70 -12.81
C LEU A 63 12.22 9.56 -14.24
N HIS A 64 11.86 10.49 -15.14
CA HIS A 64 12.40 10.51 -16.49
C HIS A 64 13.93 10.69 -16.50
N TYR A 65 14.45 11.61 -15.68
CA TYR A 65 15.89 11.79 -15.53
C TYR A 65 16.56 10.53 -14.99
N TYR A 66 15.98 9.92 -13.94
CA TYR A 66 16.46 8.68 -13.36
C TYR A 66 16.54 7.55 -14.40
N CYS A 67 15.46 7.32 -15.15
CA CYS A 67 15.40 6.25 -16.15
C CYS A 67 16.38 6.48 -17.31
N ARG A 68 16.63 7.73 -17.71
CA ARG A 68 17.61 8.05 -18.77
C ARG A 68 19.06 7.84 -18.34
N THR A 69 19.34 7.97 -17.04
CA THR A 69 20.71 7.95 -16.50
C THR A 69 21.09 6.61 -15.89
N ILE A 70 20.12 5.73 -15.59
CA ILE A 70 20.37 4.47 -14.88
C ILE A 70 21.33 3.53 -15.62
N ALA A 71 21.20 3.41 -16.95
CA ALA A 71 22.05 2.54 -17.77
C ALA A 71 23.54 2.96 -17.72
N ASN A 72 23.79 4.26 -17.57
CA ASN A 72 25.15 4.80 -17.48
C ASN A 72 25.76 4.66 -16.08
N ILE A 73 24.92 4.52 -15.04
CA ILE A 73 25.36 4.58 -13.63
C ILE A 73 25.47 3.19 -13.00
N TYR A 74 24.57 2.27 -13.31
CA TYR A 74 24.49 0.97 -12.61
C TYR A 74 24.95 -0.21 -13.45
N ASP A 75 24.44 -0.34 -14.68
CA ASP A 75 24.90 -1.22 -15.78
C ASP A 75 23.82 -1.22 -16.88
N SER A 76 24.22 -1.50 -18.11
CA SER A 76 23.33 -1.59 -19.29
C SER A 76 22.37 -2.78 -19.26
N SER A 77 22.62 -3.79 -18.40
CA SER A 77 21.82 -5.00 -18.27
C SER A 77 20.58 -4.85 -17.38
N MET A 78 20.39 -3.70 -16.71
CA MET A 78 19.27 -3.50 -15.79
C MET A 78 17.91 -3.46 -16.52
N GLU A 79 16.97 -4.24 -15.99
CA GLU A 79 15.66 -4.56 -16.59
C GLU A 79 14.87 -3.35 -17.11
N ILE A 80 14.59 -3.39 -18.42
CA ILE A 80 13.85 -2.37 -19.17
C ILE A 80 12.39 -2.24 -18.70
N PHE A 81 11.76 -3.35 -18.30
CA PHE A 81 10.32 -3.37 -18.03
C PHE A 81 9.93 -2.56 -16.78
N SER A 82 10.62 -2.81 -15.66
CA SER A 82 10.39 -2.09 -14.42
C SER A 82 10.61 -0.59 -14.63
N LEU A 83 11.67 -0.20 -15.34
CA LEU A 83 11.95 1.20 -15.67
C LEU A 83 10.89 1.83 -16.58
N HIS A 84 10.40 1.08 -17.56
CA HIS A 84 9.32 1.55 -18.41
C HIS A 84 8.03 1.80 -17.61
N ALA A 85 7.69 0.92 -16.67
CA ALA A 85 6.54 1.12 -15.78
C ALA A 85 6.71 2.39 -14.90
N HIS A 86 7.92 2.73 -14.48
CA HIS A 86 8.18 3.93 -13.69
C HIS A 86 7.86 5.22 -14.45
N ILE A 87 8.11 5.27 -15.76
CA ILE A 87 7.80 6.44 -16.59
C ILE A 87 6.31 6.78 -16.54
N HIS A 88 5.45 5.77 -16.47
CA HIS A 88 4.00 5.95 -16.46
C HIS A 88 3.44 6.30 -15.08
N LEU A 89 4.24 6.25 -14.00
CA LEU A 89 3.74 6.49 -12.63
C LEU A 89 3.10 7.87 -12.47
N GLY A 90 3.67 8.92 -13.08
CA GLY A 90 3.10 10.26 -13.02
C GLY A 90 1.67 10.30 -13.60
N HIS A 91 1.48 9.69 -14.77
CA HIS A 91 0.15 9.56 -15.38
C HIS A 91 -0.81 8.71 -14.53
N GLN A 92 -0.34 7.58 -14.00
CA GLN A 92 -1.14 6.73 -13.12
C GLN A 92 -1.62 7.46 -11.87
N VAL A 93 -0.77 8.32 -11.29
CA VAL A 93 -1.11 9.13 -10.13
C VAL A 93 -2.17 10.19 -10.45
N ARG A 94 -2.16 10.77 -11.65
CA ARG A 94 -3.22 11.69 -12.09
C ARG A 94 -4.57 11.00 -12.22
N LEU A 95 -4.58 9.76 -12.71
CA LEU A 95 -5.81 8.99 -12.94
C LEU A 95 -6.39 8.38 -11.66
N HIS A 96 -5.53 7.84 -10.79
CA HIS A 96 -5.96 6.98 -9.67
C HIS A 96 -5.63 7.57 -8.28
N GLY A 97 -4.98 8.73 -8.24
CA GLY A 97 -4.48 9.35 -7.02
C GLY A 97 -3.09 8.86 -6.60
N GLY A 98 -2.55 9.44 -5.51
CA GLY A 98 -1.20 9.16 -5.02
C GLY A 98 -0.90 7.68 -4.78
N LEU A 99 0.37 7.28 -4.95
CA LEU A 99 0.81 5.88 -4.83
C LEU A 99 0.52 5.24 -3.46
N ALA A 100 0.30 6.07 -2.42
CA ALA A 100 -0.15 5.59 -1.12
C ALA A 100 -1.48 4.82 -1.20
N HIS A 101 -2.40 5.23 -2.09
CA HIS A 101 -3.77 4.73 -2.19
C HIS A 101 -3.93 3.63 -3.24
N THR A 102 -3.05 3.59 -4.24
CA THR A 102 -3.14 2.65 -5.37
C THR A 102 -2.34 1.36 -5.18
N SER A 103 -1.69 1.21 -4.02
CA SER A 103 -0.84 0.06 -3.72
C SER A 103 -1.63 -1.22 -3.39
N ALA A 104 -1.03 -2.39 -3.68
CA ALA A 104 -1.63 -3.69 -3.36
C ALA A 104 -1.71 -4.00 -1.84
N PHE A 105 -1.12 -3.18 -0.97
CA PHE A 105 -1.03 -3.45 0.47
C PHE A 105 -2.40 -3.60 1.15
N ALA A 106 -3.41 -2.85 0.71
CA ALA A 106 -4.77 -2.98 1.23
C ALA A 106 -5.36 -4.35 0.89
N PHE A 107 -5.21 -4.79 -0.37
CA PHE A 107 -5.66 -6.11 -0.82
C PHE A 107 -4.91 -7.24 -0.13
N GLU A 108 -3.58 -7.15 0.00
CA GLU A 108 -2.78 -8.15 0.73
C GLU A 108 -3.23 -8.28 2.20
N SER A 109 -3.54 -7.15 2.83
CA SER A 109 -4.04 -7.10 4.21
C SER A 109 -5.43 -7.72 4.33
N ALA A 110 -6.33 -7.42 3.38
CA ALA A 110 -7.66 -8.01 3.31
C ALA A 110 -7.60 -9.53 3.08
N ILE A 111 -6.80 -10.00 2.11
CA ILE A 111 -6.58 -11.43 1.85
C ILE A 111 -6.03 -12.12 3.09
N ARG A 112 -5.05 -11.51 3.77
CA ARG A 112 -4.51 -12.05 5.03
C ARG A 112 -5.56 -12.15 6.11
N TYR A 113 -6.39 -11.12 6.28
CA TYR A 113 -7.47 -11.10 7.26
C TYR A 113 -8.47 -12.23 7.00
N ILE A 114 -8.91 -12.38 5.75
CA ILE A 114 -9.83 -13.43 5.33
C ILE A 114 -9.21 -14.81 5.56
N LYS A 115 -7.94 -15.00 5.16
CA LYS A 115 -7.23 -16.27 5.30
C LYS A 115 -7.06 -16.72 6.75
N LYS A 116 -6.95 -15.80 7.73
CA LYS A 116 -6.94 -16.14 9.17
C LYS A 116 -8.22 -16.82 9.65
N SER A 117 -9.33 -16.68 8.92
CA SER A 117 -10.59 -17.34 9.29
C SER A 117 -10.59 -18.82 8.91
N ALA A 118 -9.72 -19.26 7.98
CA ALA A 118 -9.51 -20.67 7.68
C ALA A 118 -8.44 -21.26 8.62
N HIS A 119 -8.70 -22.45 9.14
CA HIS A 119 -7.83 -23.10 10.14
C HIS A 119 -7.10 -24.34 9.58
N GLY A 120 -7.43 -24.78 8.36
CA GLY A 120 -6.78 -25.92 7.68
C GLY A 120 -6.29 -25.61 6.26
N SER A 121 -5.54 -26.54 5.67
CA SER A 121 -5.01 -26.44 4.29
C SER A 121 -5.95 -26.98 3.21
N ILE A 122 -6.99 -27.71 3.61
CA ILE A 122 -7.95 -28.37 2.71
C ILE A 122 -9.22 -27.54 2.59
N ASN A 123 -9.75 -27.37 1.38
CA ASN A 123 -11.01 -26.65 1.12
C ASN A 123 -11.09 -25.26 1.77
N ILE A 124 -10.00 -24.48 1.68
CA ILE A 124 -9.84 -23.15 2.30
C ILE A 124 -10.98 -22.21 1.90
N ALA A 125 -11.38 -22.23 0.62
CA ALA A 125 -12.48 -21.40 0.13
C ALA A 125 -13.81 -21.71 0.83
N SER A 126 -14.15 -22.99 0.99
CA SER A 126 -15.37 -23.43 1.70
C SER A 126 -15.34 -23.03 3.18
N GLN A 127 -14.18 -23.14 3.83
CA GLN A 127 -14.01 -22.69 5.22
C GLN A 127 -14.23 -21.18 5.34
N ILE A 128 -13.63 -20.38 4.45
CA ILE A 128 -13.81 -18.92 4.43
C ILE A 128 -15.28 -18.56 4.23
N ALA A 129 -15.97 -19.19 3.28
CA ALA A 129 -17.38 -18.95 3.00
C ALA A 129 -18.26 -19.26 4.23
N TYR A 130 -18.03 -20.42 4.87
CA TYR A 130 -18.74 -20.81 6.08
C TYR A 130 -18.56 -19.78 7.21
N TRP A 131 -17.33 -19.37 7.51
CA TRP A 131 -17.07 -18.41 8.59
C TRP A 131 -17.63 -17.01 8.30
N ASN A 132 -17.60 -16.56 7.04
CA ASN A 132 -18.23 -15.29 6.66
C ASN A 132 -19.74 -15.33 6.84
N ASN A 133 -20.41 -16.41 6.42
CA ASN A 133 -21.85 -16.59 6.64
C ASN A 133 -22.19 -16.62 8.14
N LEU A 134 -21.40 -17.31 8.96
CA LEU A 134 -21.58 -17.34 10.41
C LEU A 134 -21.41 -15.95 11.04
N ARG A 135 -20.45 -15.16 10.55
CA ARG A 135 -20.19 -13.80 11.05
C ARG A 135 -21.30 -12.82 10.66
N CYS A 136 -21.82 -12.88 9.43
CA CYS A 136 -22.98 -12.10 9.00
C CYS A 136 -24.22 -12.44 9.83
N THR A 137 -24.54 -13.72 10.01
CA THR A 137 -25.72 -14.16 10.77
C THR A 137 -25.64 -13.78 12.25
N THR A 138 -24.47 -13.87 12.87
CA THR A 138 -24.29 -13.44 14.28
C THR A 138 -24.34 -11.92 14.45
N GLN A 139 -23.83 -11.14 13.49
CA GLN A 139 -23.96 -9.68 13.48
C GLN A 139 -25.42 -9.23 13.30
N LEU A 140 -26.16 -9.86 12.37
CA LEU A 140 -27.58 -9.58 12.18
C LEU A 140 -28.40 -9.91 13.42
N LYS A 141 -28.12 -11.03 14.09
CA LYS A 141 -28.77 -11.35 15.38
C LYS A 141 -28.48 -10.30 16.45
N LYS A 142 -27.24 -9.81 16.57
CA LYS A 142 -26.90 -8.74 17.51
C LYS A 142 -27.59 -7.42 17.18
N PHE A 143 -27.71 -7.07 15.91
CA PHE A 143 -28.41 -5.87 15.46
C PHE A 143 -29.91 -5.95 15.76
N ASN A 144 -30.54 -7.07 15.40
CA ASN A 144 -31.97 -7.28 15.66
C ASN A 144 -32.27 -7.30 17.17
N LEU A 145 -31.39 -7.87 18.00
CA LEU A 145 -31.53 -7.83 19.46
C LEU A 145 -31.46 -6.39 20.01
N ALA A 146 -30.58 -5.55 19.46
CA ALA A 146 -30.48 -4.15 19.83
C ALA A 146 -31.73 -3.34 19.43
N GLU A 147 -32.31 -3.61 18.24
CA GLU A 147 -33.57 -3.02 17.81
C GLU A 147 -34.76 -3.44 18.68
N THR A 148 -34.89 -4.73 19.03
CA THR A 148 -35.96 -5.20 19.91
C THR A 148 -35.89 -4.56 21.31
N SER A 149 -34.67 -4.35 21.84
CA SER A 149 -34.50 -3.67 23.13
C SER A 149 -34.81 -2.16 23.10
N LEU A 150 -34.77 -1.52 21.92
CA LEU A 150 -35.16 -0.11 21.76
C LEU A 150 -36.68 0.06 21.61
N ILE A 151 -37.36 -0.94 21.06
CA ILE A 151 -38.82 -0.95 20.90
C ILE A 151 -39.50 -1.16 22.27
N ASP A 152 -39.00 -2.08 23.10
CA ASP A 152 -39.55 -2.36 24.44
C ASP A 152 -39.53 -1.12 25.36
N VAL A 153 -38.48 -0.29 25.30
CA VAL A 153 -38.39 0.94 26.11
C VAL A 153 -39.42 2.01 25.69
N SER A 154 -39.88 1.98 24.43
CA SER A 154 -40.85 2.95 23.91
C SER A 154 -42.32 2.58 24.19
N GLU A 155 -42.62 1.30 24.37
CA GLU A 155 -43.97 0.82 24.72
C GLU A 155 -44.24 0.92 26.23
N GLU A 156 -43.21 0.84 27.07
CA GLU A 156 -43.35 0.96 28.52
C GLU A 156 -43.68 2.39 28.97
N SER A 157 -43.32 3.42 28.18
CA SER A 157 -43.67 4.82 28.46
C SER A 157 -45.12 5.20 28.10
N LYS A 158 -45.88 4.34 27.40
CA LYS A 158 -47.26 4.63 26.97
C LYS A 158 -48.34 3.97 27.83
N LYS A 159 -47.96 3.18 28.85
CA LYS A 159 -48.90 2.50 29.77
C LYS A 159 -49.19 3.24 31.07
N HIS A 160 -48.75 4.49 31.20
CA HIS A 160 -49.02 5.34 32.37
C HIS A 160 -49.74 6.64 31.98
N TRP A 161 -50.98 6.52 31.49
CA TRP A 161 -52.04 7.53 31.56
C TRP A 161 -53.40 6.84 31.56
#